data_AF-A0A818CKC1-F1
#
_entry.id   AF-A0A818CKC1-F1
#
_cell.length_a   1.000
_cell.length_b   1.000
_cell.length_c   1.000
_cell.angle_alpha   90.00
_cell.angle_beta   90.00
_cell.angle_gamma   90.00
#
_symmetry.space_group_name_H-M   'P 1'
#
loop_
_entity.id
_entity.type
_entity.pdbx_description
1 polymer ?
#
loop_
_entity_poly.entity_id
_entity_poly.type
_entity_poly.pdbx_seq_one_letter_code
_entity_poly.pdbx_strand_id
1 'polypeptide(L)'
;MTMTDKDIEIINEITNQITFYGPLLIIISGTLGSLCNVITFTSRQLRFNSCAFYFLCSSIFDLFYLLFGGITRLMIDHFSNVLPNTSVLL
;
A
#
# COMPACT_ATOMS: atom_id res chain seq x y z
N MET A 1 25.87 -24.38 9.32
CA MET A 1 25.97 -22.92 9.11
C MET A 1 24.79 -22.30 9.84
N THR A 2 24.97 -22.02 11.12
CA THR A 2 23.92 -21.52 12.00
C THR A 2 23.87 -20.00 11.85
N MET A 3 22.69 -19.47 11.51
CA MET A 3 22.43 -18.04 11.49
C MET A 3 22.69 -17.49 12.89
N THR A 4 23.60 -16.54 13.01
CA THR A 4 23.99 -15.94 14.28
C THR A 4 22.81 -15.10 14.80
N ASP A 5 22.57 -15.07 16.11
CA ASP A 5 21.42 -14.35 16.69
C ASP A 5 21.36 -12.87 16.27
N LYS A 6 22.53 -12.27 16.01
CA LYS A 6 22.67 -10.91 15.48
C LYS A 6 22.10 -10.74 14.07
N ASP A 7 22.22 -11.75 13.22
CA ASP A 7 21.69 -11.70 11.86
C ASP A 7 20.16 -11.72 11.89
N ILE A 8 19.57 -12.47 12.83
CA ILE A 8 18.12 -12.54 13.06
C ILE A 8 17.59 -11.18 13.56
N GLU A 9 18.32 -10.53 14.47
CA GLU A 9 17.95 -9.23 15.01
C GLU A 9 17.96 -8.13 13.93
N ILE A 10 18.98 -8.10 13.08
CA ILE A 10 19.06 -7.15 11.95
C ILE A 10 17.92 -7.38 10.94
N ILE A 11 17.61 -8.64 10.61
CA ILE A 11 16.51 -8.96 9.69
C ILE A 11 15.17 -8.52 10.27
N ASN A 12 14.94 -8.70 11.57
CA ASN A 12 13.70 -8.26 12.21
C ASN A 12 13.55 -6.74 12.18
N GLU A 13 14.62 -5.99 12.45
CA GLU A 13 14.59 -4.52 12.40
C GLU A 13 14.30 -4.01 10.98
N ILE A 14 14.96 -4.58 9.96
CA ILE A 14 14.71 -4.24 8.55
C ILE A 14 13.26 -4.60 8.15
N THR A 15 12.78 -5.77 8.58
CA THR A 15 11.42 -6.22 8.29
C THR A 15 10.39 -5.27 8.90
N ASN A 16 10.62 -4.81 10.13
CA ASN A 16 9.74 -3.86 10.80
C ASN A 16 9.68 -2.52 10.04
N GLN A 17 10.83 -1.99 9.63
CA GLN A 17 10.87 -0.74 8.86
C GLN A 17 10.17 -0.88 7.49
N ILE A 18 10.39 -1.98 6.77
CA ILE A 18 9.71 -2.23 5.47
C ILE A 18 8.21 -2.37 5.64
N THR A 19 7.76 -3.02 6.73
CA THR A 19 6.34 -3.23 6.98
C THR A 19 5.61 -1.91 7.25
N PHE A 20 6.28 -0.94 7.87
CA PHE A 20 5.71 0.39 8.10
C PHE A 20 5.80 1.32 6.88
N TYR A 21 6.97 1.46 6.26
CA TYR A 21 7.18 2.41 5.15
C TYR A 21 6.69 1.89 3.80
N GLY A 22 6.72 0.58 3.57
CA GLY A 22 6.33 -0.04 2.30
C GLY A 22 4.89 0.29 1.89
N PRO A 23 3.89 0.03 2.75
CA PRO A 23 2.48 0.35 2.45
C PRO A 23 2.25 1.84 2.20
N LEU A 24 2.92 2.72 2.95
CA LEU A 24 2.81 4.17 2.78
C LEU A 24 3.28 4.61 1.38
N LEU A 25 4.45 4.12 0.94
CA LEU A 25 4.95 4.45 -0.40
C LEU A 25 4.03 3.92 -1.50
N ILE A 26 3.54 2.69 -1.37
CA ILE A 26 2.59 2.09 -2.33
C ILE A 26 1.29 2.89 -2.41
N ILE A 27 0.77 3.37 -1.27
CA ILE A 27 -0.43 4.20 -1.23
C ILE A 27 -0.20 5.53 -1.96
N ILE A 28 0.91 6.21 -1.70
CA ILE A 28 1.23 7.50 -2.34
C ILE A 28 1.46 7.33 -3.85
N SER A 29 2.32 6.39 -4.25
CA SER A 29 2.62 6.18 -5.68
C SER A 29 1.40 5.63 -6.44
N GLY A 30 0.63 4.73 -5.82
CA GLY A 30 -0.54 4.12 -6.43
C GLY A 30 -1.71 5.10 -6.59
N THR A 31 -1.94 6.00 -5.63
CA THR A 31 -2.95 7.06 -5.76
C THR A 31 -2.57 8.07 -6.84
N LEU A 32 -1.30 8.49 -6.91
CA LEU A 32 -0.83 9.38 -7.98
C LEU A 32 -0.94 8.74 -9.37
N GLY A 33 -0.53 7.48 -9.51
CA GLY A 33 -0.61 6.76 -10.78
C GLY A 33 -2.05 6.57 -11.26
N SER A 34 -2.95 6.15 -10.37
CA SER A 34 -4.37 5.99 -10.70
C SER A 34 -5.05 7.33 -11.00
N LEU A 35 -4.71 8.41 -10.28
CA LEU A 35 -5.23 9.75 -10.56
C LEU A 35 -4.77 10.27 -11.93
N CYS A 36 -3.49 10.08 -12.27
CA CYS A 36 -2.94 10.40 -13.59
C CYS A 36 -3.66 9.61 -14.71
N ASN A 37 -3.95 8.33 -14.48
CA ASN A 37 -4.71 7.51 -15.43
C ASN A 37 -6.13 8.06 -15.61
N VAL A 38 -6.84 8.38 -14.53
CA VAL A 38 -8.19 8.96 -14.60
C VAL A 38 -8.20 10.29 -15.35
N ILE A 39 -7.24 11.18 -15.10
CA ILE A 39 -7.11 12.47 -15.80
C ILE A 39 -6.83 12.25 -17.30
N THR A 40 -5.91 11.34 -17.62
CA THR A 40 -5.54 11.01 -19.00
C THR A 40 -6.72 10.43 -19.78
N PHE A 41 -7.44 9.45 -19.21
CA PHE A 41 -8.59 8.83 -19.88
C PHE A 41 -9.86 9.70 -19.87
N THR A 42 -9.95 10.69 -18.97
CA THR A 42 -11.04 11.68 -18.98
C THR A 42 -10.94 12.66 -20.15
N SER A 43 -9.74 12.82 -20.74
CA SER A 43 -9.51 13.72 -21.87
C SER A 43 -10.34 13.34 -23.10
N ARG A 44 -10.91 14.38 -23.75
CA ARG A 44 -11.93 14.28 -24.80
C ARG A 44 -11.51 13.46 -26.02
N GLN A 45 -10.21 13.29 -26.25
CA GLN A 45 -9.66 12.53 -27.39
C GLN A 45 -9.76 10.99 -27.22
N LEU A 46 -9.73 10.46 -25.99
CA LEU A 46 -9.68 8.99 -25.79
C LEU A 46 -11.05 8.34 -25.55
N ARG A 47 -12.11 9.12 -25.30
CA ARG A 47 -13.47 8.60 -25.07
C ARG A 47 -14.10 7.90 -26.27
N PHE A 48 -13.49 8.01 -27.45
CA PHE A 48 -13.95 7.34 -28.68
C PHE A 48 -13.53 5.87 -28.76
N ASN A 49 -12.62 5.41 -27.89
CA ASN A 49 -12.14 4.04 -27.90
C ASN A 49 -12.70 3.25 -26.71
N SER A 50 -13.43 2.17 -26.99
CA SER A 50 -13.98 1.28 -25.96
C SER A 50 -12.91 0.72 -25.01
N CYS A 51 -11.66 0.56 -25.47
CA CYS A 51 -10.54 0.11 -24.65
C CYS A 51 -10.19 1.10 -23.52
N ALA A 52 -10.27 2.41 -23.78
CA ALA A 52 -9.97 3.43 -22.78
C ALA A 52 -10.95 3.41 -21.60
N PHE A 53 -12.20 3.00 -21.84
CA PHE A 53 -13.20 2.87 -20.79
C PHE A 53 -12.87 1.73 -19.82
N TYR A 54 -12.43 0.56 -20.34
CA TYR A 54 -12.00 -0.55 -19.49
C TYR A 54 -10.78 -0.18 -18.64
N PHE A 55 -9.81 0.53 -19.21
CA PHE A 55 -8.66 1.03 -18.46
C PHE A 55 -9.03 2.05 -17.38
N LEU A 56 -10.02 2.90 -17.65
CA LEU A 56 -10.55 3.85 -16.68
C LEU A 56 -11.25 3.11 -15.53
N CYS A 57 -12.09 2.13 -15.83
CA CYS A 57 -12.70 1.26 -14.82
C CYS A 57 -11.66 0.53 -13.97
N SER A 58 -10.64 -0.07 -14.61
CA SER A 58 -9.53 -0.72 -13.89
C SER A 58 -8.82 0.25 -12.95
N SER A 59 -8.52 1.47 -13.42
CA SER A 59 -7.85 2.49 -12.60
C SER A 59 -8.70 2.95 -11.40
N ILE A 60 -10.03 2.97 -11.55
CA ILE A 60 -10.95 3.24 -10.43
C ILE A 60 -10.93 2.08 -9.43
N PHE A 61 -11.00 0.83 -9.91
CA PHE A 61 -10.93 -0.34 -9.02
C PHE A 61 -9.59 -0.45 -8.30
N ASP A 62 -8.49 -0.14 -8.97
CA ASP A 62 -7.17 -0.02 -8.35
C ASP A 62 -7.17 1.05 -7.26
N LEU A 63 -7.76 2.23 -7.51
CA LEU A 63 -7.86 3.28 -6.50
C LEU A 63 -8.70 2.84 -5.29
N PHE A 64 -9.82 2.14 -5.52
CA PHE A 64 -10.62 1.54 -4.45
C PHE A 64 -9.83 0.49 -3.67
N TYR A 65 -9.16 -0.42 -4.35
CA TYR A 65 -8.37 -1.47 -3.72
C TYR A 65 -7.23 -0.89 -2.88
N LEU A 66 -6.56 0.14 -3.41
CA LEU A 66 -5.48 0.83 -2.71
C LEU A 66 -5.98 1.61 -1.50
N LEU A 67 -7.16 2.24 -1.60
CA LEU A 67 -7.77 2.98 -0.50
C LEU A 67 -8.22 2.01 0.61
N PHE A 68 -9.03 1.01 0.29
CA PHE A 68 -9.56 0.08 1.30
C PHE A 68 -8.48 -0.89 1.79
N GLY A 69 -7.79 -1.58 0.88
CA GLY A 69 -6.73 -2.53 1.24
C GLY A 69 -5.53 -1.88 1.90
N GLY A 70 -5.12 -0.69 1.43
CA GLY A 70 -4.04 0.08 2.03
C GLY A 70 -4.39 0.59 3.43
N ILE A 71 -5.57 1.18 3.61
CA ILE A 71 -6.03 1.65 4.92
C ILE A 71 -6.21 0.48 5.89
N THR A 72 -6.84 -0.62 5.48
CA THR A 72 -7.01 -1.80 6.34
C THR A 72 -5.67 -2.36 6.78
N ARG A 73 -4.68 -2.44 5.87
CA ARG A 73 -3.33 -2.90 6.22
C ARG A 73 -2.62 -1.95 7.19
N LEU A 74 -2.74 -0.64 6.99
CA LEU A 74 -2.23 0.36 7.95
C LEU A 74 -2.91 0.25 9.31
N MET A 75 -4.23 0.05 9.35
CA MET A 75 -4.95 -0.13 10.61
C MET A 75 -4.48 -1.40 11.35
N ILE A 76 -4.31 -2.51 10.64
CA ILE A 76 -3.82 -3.77 11.23
C ILE A 76 -2.40 -3.58 11.78
N ASP A 77 -1.52 -2.92 11.03
CA ASP A 77 -0.15 -2.65 11.46
C ASP A 77 -0.12 -1.77 12.73
N HIS A 78 -0.87 -0.66 12.74
CA HIS A 78 -1.01 0.19 13.92
C HIS A 78 -1.60 -0.55 15.12
N PHE A 79 -2.64 -1.36 14.93
CA PHE A 79 -3.22 -2.15 16.02
C PHE A 79 -2.27 -3.25 16.52
N SER A 80 -1.57 -3.93 15.61
CA SER A 80 -0.60 -4.97 15.95
C SER A 80 0.62 -4.44 16.71
N ASN A 81 1.00 -3.18 16.48
CA ASN A 81 2.08 -2.51 17.21
C ASN A 81 1.62 -1.94 18.57
N VAL A 82 0.33 -1.64 18.73
CA VAL A 82 -0.25 -1.16 20.00
C VAL A 82 -0.55 -2.31 20.98
N LEU A 83 -0.98 -3.48 20.51
CA LEU A 83 -1.30 -4.59 21.40
C LEU A 83 -0.13 -5.13 22.27
N PRO A 84 1.11 -5.29 21.76
CA PRO A 84 2.23 -5.78 22.56
C PRO A 84 2.82 -4.74 23.51
N ASN A 85 2.58 -3.44 23.27
CA ASN A 85 3.09 -2.38 24.15
C ASN A 85 2.25 -2.22 25.44
N THR A 86 0.98 -2.66 25.41
CA THR A 86 0.04 -2.48 26.52
C THR A 86 0.20 -3.58 27.58
N SER A 87 0.64 -4.78 27.19
CA SER A 87 0.91 -5.90 28.11
C SER A 87 2.18 -5.76 28.95
N VAL A 88 3.01 -4.74 28.71
CA VAL A 88 4.24 -4.48 29.49
C VAL A 88 3.97 -3.46 30.62
N LEU A 89 2.82 -2.79 30.61
CA LEU A 89 2.44 -1.75 31.58
C LEU A 89 1.39 -2.20 32.62
N LEU A 90 0.99 -3.47 32.62
CA LEU A 90 0.03 -4.06 33.55
C LEU A 90 0.65 -5.26 34.26
#